data_AF-A0AAX0VXS2-F1
#
_entry.id   AF-A0AAX0VXS2-F1
#
_cell.length_a   1.000
_cell.length_b   1.000
_cell.length_c   1.000
_cell.angle_alpha   90.00
_cell.angle_beta   90.00
_cell.angle_gamma   90.00
#
_symmetry.space_group_name_H-M   'P 1'
#
loop_
_entity.id
_entity.type
_entity.pdbx_description
1 polymer ?
#
loop_
_entity_poly.entity_id
_entity_poly.type
_entity_poly.pdbx_seq_one_letter_code
_entity_poly.pdbx_strand_id
1 'polypeptide(L)'
;MEQRMLMPMGSAARAMEVRVAALFKQARSGVGDLKASVAQLDAYVRRVHDLPQGRLARWVSYSYVSEPVLTIGNLERLIARLSYRSGFWWSLRERGSALSQALVGHTQTVTQRSAEIQNIASRLEMANGHADRWEALSREKDLALSPRDLTRVETMVAYVVSLRREVEAFDIHLTEYMSGIEDFRETHRRELQPDLDRVIKALDTVEVRKCTLRFEPFWTNCRKATFEEEDREQLRALFGVRDLQLAGVHGNIEKLHTAWQAIGTYVESAHNHLSKVKRQRELALFMVYFKIFLGQWKQVAVHAQRLREAFA
;
A
#
# COMPACT_ATOMS: atom_id res chain seq x y z
N MET A 1 4.01 16.65 23.40
CA MET A 1 4.75 15.41 23.73
C MET A 1 3.78 14.52 24.49
N GLU A 2 2.96 13.75 23.78
CA GLU A 2 2.08 12.78 24.42
C GLU A 2 2.93 11.63 24.96
N GLN A 3 2.86 11.37 26.27
CA GLN A 3 3.31 10.11 26.83
C GLN A 3 2.44 9.00 26.22
N ARG A 4 2.93 8.33 25.18
CA ARG A 4 2.38 7.04 24.74
C ARG A 4 2.38 6.13 25.97
N MET A 5 1.20 5.84 26.53
CA MET A 5 1.07 4.83 27.58
C MET A 5 1.65 3.53 27.04
N LEU A 6 2.75 3.07 27.63
CA LEU A 6 3.46 1.86 27.20
C LEU A 6 2.54 0.65 27.36
N MET A 7 2.16 0.05 26.23
CA MET A 7 1.31 -1.14 26.22
C MET A 7 2.09 -2.34 26.80
N PRO A 8 1.51 -3.12 27.72
CA PRO A 8 2.14 -4.35 28.19
C PRO A 8 2.44 -5.30 27.02
N MET A 9 3.60 -5.97 27.05
CA MET A 9 4.08 -6.82 25.94
C MET A 9 3.05 -7.86 25.51
N GLY A 10 2.33 -8.48 26.46
CA GLY A 10 1.29 -9.47 26.14
C GLY A 10 0.08 -8.86 25.39
N SER A 11 -0.31 -7.63 25.73
CA SER A 11 -1.35 -6.90 25.01
C SER A 11 -0.88 -6.50 23.61
N ALA A 12 0.37 -6.04 23.49
CA ALA A 12 0.97 -5.69 22.21
C ALA A 12 1.08 -6.90 21.27
N ALA A 13 1.46 -8.07 21.79
CA ALA A 13 1.53 -9.32 21.04
C ALA A 13 0.16 -9.74 20.47
N ARG A 14 -0.90 -9.63 21.28
CA ARG A 14 -2.28 -9.94 20.85
C ARG A 14 -2.79 -8.93 19.82
N ALA A 15 -2.55 -7.64 20.05
CA ALA A 15 -2.94 -6.60 19.10
C ALA A 15 -2.28 -6.82 17.73
N MET A 16 -0.98 -7.12 17.72
CA MET A 16 -0.25 -7.48 16.52
C MET A 16 -0.84 -8.72 15.84
N GLU A 17 -1.10 -9.81 16.56
CA GLU A 17 -1.72 -11.01 16.00
C GLU A 17 -3.04 -10.72 15.29
N VAL A 18 -3.92 -9.93 15.90
CA VAL A 18 -5.20 -9.52 15.29
C VAL A 18 -4.98 -8.73 13.99
N ARG A 19 -4.05 -7.77 14.00
CA ARG A 19 -3.79 -6.92 12.82
C ARG A 19 -3.11 -7.67 11.69
N VAL A 20 -2.12 -8.52 12.02
CA VAL A 20 -1.45 -9.39 11.05
C VAL A 20 -2.46 -10.37 10.47
N ALA A 21 -3.29 -11.04 11.29
CA ALA A 21 -4.32 -11.94 10.79
C ALA A 21 -5.33 -11.26 9.84
N ALA A 22 -5.70 -10.00 10.12
CA ALA A 22 -6.56 -9.21 9.24
C ALA A 22 -5.94 -8.98 7.85
N LEU A 23 -4.62 -8.74 7.79
CA LEU A 23 -3.85 -8.64 6.54
C LEU A 23 -3.98 -9.93 5.70
N PHE A 24 -3.96 -11.12 6.34
CA PHE A 24 -4.05 -12.41 5.64
C PHE A 24 -5.46 -12.81 5.23
N LYS A 25 -6.47 -12.48 6.02
CA LYS A 25 -7.87 -12.84 5.72
C LYS A 25 -8.30 -12.27 4.38
N GLN A 26 -7.91 -11.03 4.07
CA GLN A 26 -8.25 -10.41 2.80
C GLN A 26 -7.46 -10.98 1.63
N ALA A 27 -6.16 -11.24 1.82
CA ALA A 27 -5.31 -11.80 0.77
C ALA A 27 -5.73 -13.22 0.33
N ARG A 28 -6.62 -13.90 1.09
CA ARG A 28 -7.27 -15.17 0.71
C ARG A 28 -8.64 -14.98 0.04
N SER A 29 -9.30 -13.84 0.26
CA SER A 29 -10.67 -13.60 -0.20
C SER A 29 -10.79 -13.09 -1.63
N GLY A 30 -9.68 -12.75 -2.30
CA GLY A 30 -9.68 -12.20 -3.67
C GLY A 30 -10.25 -10.79 -3.82
N VAL A 31 -10.95 -10.26 -2.81
CA VAL A 31 -11.45 -8.89 -2.76
C VAL A 31 -10.29 -7.91 -2.63
N GLY A 32 -10.08 -7.08 -3.65
CA GLY A 32 -8.96 -6.15 -3.69
C GLY A 32 -7.63 -6.85 -3.95
N ASP A 33 -7.57 -7.77 -4.92
CA ASP A 33 -6.29 -8.24 -5.44
C ASP A 33 -5.45 -7.04 -5.86
N LEU A 34 -4.37 -6.81 -5.11
CA LEU A 34 -3.48 -5.68 -5.32
C LEU A 34 -2.86 -5.73 -6.71
N LYS A 35 -2.54 -6.94 -7.21
CA LYS A 35 -1.96 -7.10 -8.55
C LYS A 35 -2.95 -6.68 -9.63
N ALA A 36 -4.20 -7.12 -9.54
CA ALA A 36 -5.25 -6.70 -10.46
C ALA A 36 -5.48 -5.18 -10.40
N SER A 37 -5.48 -4.62 -9.18
CA SER A 37 -5.70 -3.18 -8.95
C SER A 37 -4.57 -2.33 -9.55
N VAL A 38 -3.30 -2.73 -9.35
CA VAL A 38 -2.12 -2.10 -9.97
C VAL A 38 -2.18 -2.22 -11.49
N ALA A 39 -2.48 -3.40 -12.03
CA ALA A 39 -2.57 -3.62 -13.48
C ALA A 39 -3.67 -2.77 -14.14
N GLN A 40 -4.81 -2.57 -13.48
CA GLN A 40 -5.88 -1.70 -13.98
C GLN A 40 -5.46 -0.23 -14.00
N LEU A 41 -4.76 0.24 -12.97
CA LEU A 41 -4.20 1.59 -12.94
C LEU A 41 -3.13 1.79 -14.01
N ASP A 42 -2.25 0.82 -14.21
CA ASP A 42 -1.28 0.83 -15.30
C ASP A 42 -1.97 0.95 -16.66
N ALA A 43 -3.01 0.15 -16.90
CA ALA A 43 -3.78 0.19 -18.15
C ALA A 43 -4.53 1.50 -18.34
N TYR A 44 -5.06 2.10 -17.26
CA TYR A 44 -5.67 3.42 -17.31
C TYR A 44 -4.66 4.51 -17.65
N VAL A 45 -3.53 4.55 -16.95
CA VAL A 45 -2.51 5.58 -17.14
C VAL A 45 -1.87 5.49 -18.53
N ARG A 46 -1.65 4.29 -19.07
CA ARG A 46 -1.23 4.11 -20.47
C ARG A 46 -2.25 4.71 -21.44
N ARG A 47 -3.54 4.40 -21.27
CA ARG A 47 -4.61 4.99 -22.10
C ARG A 47 -4.63 6.51 -22.03
N VAL A 48 -4.44 7.10 -20.85
CA VAL A 48 -4.37 8.56 -20.68
C VAL A 48 -3.14 9.13 -21.40
N HIS A 49 -2.00 8.44 -21.34
CA HIS A 49 -0.79 8.84 -22.03
C HIS A 49 -0.93 8.77 -23.56
N ASP A 50 -1.72 7.83 -24.06
CA ASP A 50 -2.03 7.67 -25.48
C ASP A 50 -3.02 8.74 -26.01
N LEU A 51 -3.58 9.58 -25.13
CA LEU A 51 -4.51 10.65 -25.54
C LEU A 51 -3.79 11.72 -26.40
N PRO A 52 -4.50 12.32 -27.38
CA PRO A 52 -3.94 13.29 -28.30
C PRO A 52 -3.74 14.68 -27.66
N GLN A 53 -2.71 14.82 -26.83
CA GLN A 53 -2.38 16.08 -26.17
C GLN A 53 -2.09 17.20 -27.18
N GLY A 54 -2.86 18.29 -27.08
CA GLY A 54 -2.75 19.46 -27.98
C GLY A 54 -3.01 19.15 -29.46
N ARG A 55 -3.62 17.99 -29.75
CA ARG A 55 -3.92 17.52 -31.10
C ARG A 55 -5.32 16.93 -31.19
N LEU A 56 -6.19 17.20 -30.20
CA LEU A 56 -7.54 16.64 -30.17
C LEU A 56 -8.33 17.06 -31.42
N ALA A 57 -8.13 18.29 -31.90
CA ALA A 57 -8.72 18.79 -33.15
C ALA A 57 -8.33 18.00 -34.42
N ARG A 58 -7.34 17.11 -34.36
CA ARG A 58 -6.99 16.18 -35.45
C ARG A 58 -7.62 14.79 -35.29
N TRP A 59 -8.14 14.51 -34.10
CA TRP A 59 -8.73 13.24 -33.72
C TRP A 59 -10.25 13.27 -33.81
N VAL A 60 -10.87 14.38 -33.41
CA VAL A 60 -12.31 14.60 -33.57
C VAL A 60 -12.59 15.38 -34.84
N SER A 61 -13.75 15.15 -35.45
CA SER A 61 -14.12 15.75 -36.73
C SER A 61 -14.88 17.07 -36.58
N TYR A 62 -15.49 17.31 -35.40
CA TYR A 62 -16.32 18.47 -35.16
C TYR A 62 -15.54 19.74 -34.81
N SER A 63 -16.09 20.90 -35.17
CA SER A 63 -15.61 22.23 -34.75
C SER A 63 -16.62 22.98 -33.88
N TYR A 64 -17.85 22.48 -33.77
CA TYR A 64 -18.93 23.06 -32.98
C TYR A 64 -19.74 21.96 -32.27
N VAL A 65 -20.06 22.21 -31.00
CA VAL A 65 -20.93 21.39 -30.15
C VAL A 65 -21.72 22.32 -29.22
N SER A 66 -22.98 22.00 -28.97
CA SER A 66 -23.86 22.81 -28.10
C SER A 66 -23.44 22.74 -26.63
N GLU A 67 -22.92 21.59 -26.20
CA GLU A 67 -22.47 21.36 -24.83
C GLU A 67 -21.08 21.96 -24.58
N PRO A 68 -20.95 22.99 -23.71
CA PRO A 68 -19.68 23.68 -23.51
C PRO A 68 -18.57 22.75 -23.02
N VAL A 69 -18.89 21.77 -22.17
CA VAL A 69 -17.90 20.82 -21.62
C VAL A 69 -17.27 19.92 -22.68
N LEU A 70 -17.94 19.74 -23.83
CA LEU A 70 -17.45 18.96 -24.96
C LEU A 70 -16.68 19.83 -25.98
N THR A 71 -16.50 21.12 -25.74
CA THR A 71 -15.68 21.95 -26.64
C THR A 71 -14.23 21.45 -26.62
N ILE A 72 -13.56 21.50 -27.78
CA ILE A 72 -12.18 21.00 -27.94
C ILE A 72 -11.25 21.59 -26.87
N GLY A 73 -11.29 22.89 -26.64
CA GLY A 73 -10.45 23.54 -25.63
C GLY A 73 -10.71 23.08 -24.19
N ASN A 74 -11.95 22.71 -23.85
CA ASN A 74 -12.27 22.15 -22.52
C ASN A 74 -11.77 20.72 -22.39
N LEU A 75 -11.96 19.89 -23.42
CA LEU A 75 -11.46 18.53 -23.45
C LEU A 75 -9.92 18.49 -23.45
N GLU A 76 -9.24 19.36 -24.20
CA GLU A 76 -7.77 19.46 -24.19
C GLU A 76 -7.23 19.84 -22.81
N ARG A 77 -7.89 20.76 -22.10
CA ARG A 77 -7.54 21.09 -20.70
C ARG A 77 -7.74 19.90 -19.77
N LEU A 78 -8.82 19.13 -19.94
CA LEU A 78 -9.05 17.92 -19.16
C LEU A 78 -7.98 16.86 -19.46
N ILE A 79 -7.68 16.60 -20.74
CA ILE A 79 -6.63 15.66 -21.17
C ILE A 79 -5.28 16.06 -20.56
N ALA A 80 -4.92 17.34 -20.58
CA ALA A 80 -3.68 17.83 -20.00
C ALA A 80 -3.61 17.57 -18.48
N ARG A 81 -4.71 17.82 -17.75
CA ARG A 81 -4.81 17.55 -16.30
C ARG A 81 -4.74 16.05 -15.99
N LEU A 82 -5.45 15.22 -16.75
CA LEU A 82 -5.41 13.76 -16.63
C LEU A 82 -3.99 13.25 -16.86
N SER A 83 -3.33 13.74 -17.90
CA SER A 83 -1.96 13.33 -18.27
C SER A 83 -0.94 13.73 -17.21
N TYR A 84 -1.01 14.98 -16.75
CA TYR A 84 -0.15 15.47 -15.67
C TYR A 84 -0.29 14.60 -14.43
N ARG A 85 -1.52 14.33 -13.97
CA ARG A 85 -1.75 13.50 -12.79
C ARG A 85 -1.35 12.04 -13.02
N SER A 86 -1.59 11.49 -14.20
CA SER A 86 -1.22 10.11 -14.53
C SER A 86 0.30 9.88 -14.48
N GLY A 87 1.12 10.91 -14.71
CA GLY A 87 2.57 10.84 -14.50
C GLY A 87 2.97 10.50 -13.06
N PHE A 88 2.20 10.96 -12.06
CA PHE A 88 2.48 10.65 -10.64
C PHE A 88 2.27 9.18 -10.30
N TRP A 89 1.38 8.48 -11.03
CA TRP A 89 1.17 7.06 -10.82
C TRP A 89 2.45 6.26 -11.10
N TRP A 90 3.20 6.58 -12.15
CA TRP A 90 4.44 5.84 -12.45
C TRP A 90 5.47 5.98 -11.34
N SER A 91 5.65 7.19 -10.80
CA SER A 91 6.51 7.40 -9.64
C SER A 91 6.02 6.64 -8.40
N LEU A 92 4.70 6.57 -8.18
CA LEU A 92 4.12 5.74 -7.11
C LEU A 92 4.30 4.24 -7.37
N ARG A 93 4.20 3.80 -8.62
CA ARG A 93 4.40 2.40 -9.00
C ARG A 93 5.85 1.97 -8.76
N GLU A 94 6.81 2.80 -9.15
CA GLU A 94 8.25 2.58 -8.90
C GLU A 94 8.54 2.54 -7.40
N ARG A 95 8.02 3.49 -6.62
CA ARG A 95 8.13 3.48 -5.16
C ARG A 95 7.50 2.25 -4.52
N GLY A 96 6.34 1.80 -5.01
CA GLY A 96 5.69 0.58 -4.55
C GLY A 96 6.54 -0.67 -4.81
N SER A 97 7.19 -0.75 -5.99
CA SER A 97 8.14 -1.80 -6.31
C SER A 97 9.35 -1.78 -5.36
N ALA A 98 9.98 -0.61 -5.18
CA ALA A 98 11.11 -0.44 -4.27
C ALA A 98 10.75 -0.79 -2.81
N LEU A 99 9.58 -0.33 -2.33
CA LEU A 99 9.06 -0.64 -1.01
C LEU A 99 8.83 -2.15 -0.83
N SER A 100 8.28 -2.82 -1.85
CA SER A 100 8.06 -4.28 -1.81
C SER A 100 9.37 -5.07 -1.72
N GLN A 101 10.41 -4.62 -2.43
CA GLN A 101 11.73 -5.23 -2.38
C GLN A 101 12.41 -4.99 -1.03
N ALA A 102 12.30 -3.77 -0.49
CA ALA A 102 12.80 -3.43 0.84
C ALA A 102 12.13 -4.30 1.92
N LEU A 103 10.80 -4.49 1.83
CA LEU A 103 10.06 -5.34 2.77
C LEU A 103 10.57 -6.78 2.77
N VAL A 104 10.84 -7.36 1.59
CA VAL A 104 11.46 -8.69 1.49
C VAL A 104 12.81 -8.71 2.20
N GLY A 105 13.66 -7.71 1.97
CA GLY A 105 14.95 -7.57 2.66
C GLY A 105 14.79 -7.51 4.19
N HIS A 106 13.92 -6.64 4.71
CA HIS A 106 13.66 -6.55 6.15
C HIS A 106 13.12 -7.84 6.74
N THR A 107 12.26 -8.58 6.02
CA THR A 107 11.75 -9.88 6.51
C THR A 107 12.87 -10.90 6.70
N GLN A 108 13.89 -10.89 5.83
CA GLN A 108 15.08 -11.74 5.96
C GLN A 108 15.96 -11.30 7.15
N THR A 109 16.24 -10.00 7.27
CA THR A 109 17.03 -9.45 8.38
C THR A 109 16.38 -9.76 9.73
N VAL A 110 15.08 -9.54 9.88
CA VAL A 110 14.36 -9.84 11.13
C VAL A 110 14.36 -11.34 11.43
N THR A 111 14.24 -12.19 10.41
CA THR A 111 14.34 -13.64 10.57
C THR A 111 15.73 -14.05 11.10
N GLN A 112 16.80 -13.51 10.51
CA GLN A 112 18.17 -13.75 10.95
C GLN A 112 18.40 -13.29 12.39
N ARG A 113 18.05 -12.03 12.71
CA ARG A 113 18.21 -11.46 14.06
C ARG A 113 17.40 -12.21 15.11
N SER A 114 16.22 -12.69 14.74
CA SER A 114 15.39 -13.51 15.63
C SER A 114 15.99 -14.89 15.89
N ALA A 115 16.62 -15.51 14.89
CA ALA A 115 17.35 -16.76 15.08
C ALA A 115 18.53 -16.59 16.05
N GLU A 116 19.24 -15.46 16.00
CA GLU A 116 20.29 -15.14 16.98
C GLU A 116 19.75 -15.05 18.41
N ILE A 117 18.60 -14.38 18.60
CA ILE A 117 17.93 -14.31 19.91
C ILE A 117 17.56 -15.71 20.41
N GLN A 118 17.00 -16.57 19.54
CA GLN A 118 16.65 -17.94 19.90
C GLN A 118 17.88 -18.78 20.24
N ASN A 119 18.98 -18.60 19.50
CA ASN A 119 20.25 -19.28 19.75
C ASN A 119 20.82 -18.89 21.12
N ILE A 120 20.84 -17.60 21.46
CA ILE A 120 21.26 -17.14 22.79
C ILE A 120 20.33 -17.71 23.87
N ALA A 121 19.02 -17.66 23.65
CA ALA A 121 18.04 -18.15 24.60
C ALA A 121 18.19 -19.66 24.89
N SER A 122 18.53 -20.45 23.87
CA SER A 122 18.74 -21.91 24.03
C SER A 122 19.93 -22.26 24.94
N ARG A 123 20.90 -21.33 25.07
CA ARG A 123 22.11 -21.52 25.88
C ARG A 123 21.94 -21.05 27.33
N LEU A 124 20.81 -20.41 27.67
CA LEU A 124 20.52 -19.96 29.03
C LEU A 124 20.52 -21.13 30.01
N GLU A 125 21.09 -20.92 31.20
CA GLU A 125 21.20 -21.97 32.21
C GLU A 125 19.81 -22.43 32.66
N MET A 126 18.88 -21.49 32.82
CA MET A 126 17.49 -21.79 33.17
C MET A 126 16.73 -22.60 32.09
N ALA A 127 17.16 -22.56 30.83
CA ALA A 127 16.56 -23.34 29.75
C ALA A 127 17.12 -24.76 29.70
N ASN A 128 18.34 -24.98 30.22
CA ASN A 128 19.07 -26.24 30.20
C ASN A 128 19.08 -26.92 28.80
N GLY A 129 19.19 -26.13 27.73
CA GLY A 129 19.16 -26.62 26.35
C GLY A 129 17.77 -27.05 25.84
N HIS A 130 16.68 -26.78 26.56
CA HIS A 130 15.32 -27.14 26.16
C HIS A 130 14.51 -25.87 25.84
N ALA A 131 14.63 -25.39 24.60
CA ALA A 131 13.91 -24.22 24.10
C ALA A 131 12.38 -24.38 24.15
N ASP A 132 11.87 -25.57 24.41
CA ASP A 132 10.44 -25.88 24.43
C ASP A 132 9.82 -25.62 25.82
N ARG A 133 10.66 -25.40 26.85
CA ARG A 133 10.22 -25.27 28.25
C ARG A 133 9.73 -23.88 28.65
N TRP A 134 9.78 -22.88 27.77
CA TRP A 134 9.41 -21.50 28.12
C TRP A 134 7.98 -21.38 28.69
N GLU A 135 7.04 -22.15 28.16
CA GLU A 135 5.66 -22.15 28.65
C GLU A 135 5.55 -22.74 30.07
N ALA A 136 6.30 -23.80 30.38
CA ALA A 136 6.38 -24.37 31.72
C ALA A 136 7.09 -23.42 32.69
N LEU A 137 8.25 -22.90 32.31
CA LEU A 137 9.05 -21.95 33.10
C LEU A 137 8.28 -20.66 33.44
N SER A 138 7.35 -20.24 32.58
CA SER A 138 6.47 -19.09 32.85
C SER A 138 5.48 -19.30 34.01
N ARG A 139 5.28 -20.55 34.43
CA ARG A 139 4.37 -21.00 35.50
C ARG A 139 5.11 -21.51 36.73
N GLU A 140 6.42 -21.70 36.64
CA GLU A 140 7.27 -22.19 37.72
C GLU A 140 7.60 -21.09 38.75
N LYS A 141 8.34 -21.47 39.79
CA LYS A 141 8.78 -20.56 40.86
C LYS A 141 9.69 -19.48 40.29
N ASP A 142 9.40 -18.24 40.64
CA ASP A 142 10.08 -17.06 40.11
C ASP A 142 11.43 -16.82 40.82
N LEU A 143 12.51 -17.35 40.23
CA LEU A 143 13.88 -17.18 40.72
C LEU A 143 14.59 -16.02 40.03
N ALA A 144 15.58 -15.43 40.71
CA ALA A 144 16.48 -14.46 40.09
C ALA A 144 17.33 -15.12 39.00
N LEU A 145 17.66 -14.37 37.96
CA LEU A 145 18.59 -14.82 36.92
C LEU A 145 20.02 -14.89 37.47
N SER A 146 20.80 -15.85 36.96
CA SER A 146 22.23 -15.91 37.26
C SER A 146 22.96 -14.74 36.59
N PRO A 147 24.13 -14.30 37.12
CA PRO A 147 24.93 -13.26 36.47
C PRO A 147 25.25 -13.57 35.01
N ARG A 148 25.47 -14.84 34.68
CA ARG A 148 25.74 -15.29 33.31
C ARG A 148 24.52 -15.16 32.40
N ASP A 149 23.34 -15.54 32.89
CA ASP A 149 22.10 -15.38 32.13
C ASP A 149 21.74 -13.90 31.96
N LEU A 150 22.04 -13.03 32.93
CA LEU A 150 21.89 -11.58 32.79
C LEU A 150 22.74 -11.02 31.64
N THR A 151 24.02 -11.39 31.52
CA THR A 151 24.87 -10.98 30.39
C THR A 151 24.33 -11.46 29.03
N ARG A 152 23.72 -12.65 28.99
CA ARG A 152 23.07 -13.16 27.78
C ARG A 152 21.81 -12.37 27.44
N VAL A 153 21.01 -12.01 28.45
CA VAL A 153 19.84 -11.14 28.28
C VAL A 153 20.25 -9.79 27.73
N GLU A 154 21.34 -9.17 28.22
CA GLU A 154 21.88 -7.92 27.66
C GLU A 154 22.22 -8.05 26.16
N THR A 155 22.79 -9.19 25.77
CA THR A 155 23.07 -9.48 24.35
C THR A 155 21.76 -9.60 23.55
N MET A 156 20.74 -10.30 24.08
CA MET A 156 19.42 -10.37 23.45
C MET A 156 18.77 -8.99 23.31
N VAL A 157 18.91 -8.11 24.31
CA VAL A 157 18.43 -6.72 24.25
C VAL A 157 19.04 -5.98 23.07
N ALA A 158 20.36 -6.12 22.83
CA ALA A 158 21.02 -5.49 21.68
C ALA A 158 20.42 -5.96 20.33
N TYR A 159 20.09 -7.25 20.20
CA TYR A 159 19.41 -7.77 19.02
C TYR A 159 17.98 -7.24 18.87
N VAL A 160 17.22 -7.11 19.97
CA VAL A 160 15.88 -6.51 19.94
C VAL A 160 15.94 -5.02 19.58
N VAL A 161 16.97 -4.28 20.02
CA VAL A 161 17.22 -2.89 19.57
C VAL A 161 17.48 -2.85 18.06
N SER A 162 18.28 -3.78 17.53
CA SER A 162 18.50 -3.89 16.09
C SER A 162 17.19 -4.16 15.34
N LEU A 163 16.36 -5.09 15.83
CA LEU A 163 15.04 -5.39 15.26
C LEU A 163 14.14 -4.14 15.23
N ARG A 164 14.15 -3.37 16.32
CA ARG A 164 13.35 -2.14 16.44
C ARG A 164 13.73 -1.12 15.36
N ARG A 165 15.03 -0.89 15.17
CA ARG A 165 15.54 0.04 14.16
C ARG A 165 15.13 -0.37 12.74
N GLU A 166 15.16 -1.67 12.44
CA GLU A 166 14.70 -2.20 11.13
C GLU A 166 13.21 -1.92 10.90
N VAL A 167 12.37 -2.16 11.91
CA VAL A 167 10.93 -1.91 11.83
C VAL A 167 10.64 -0.41 11.70
N GLU A 168 11.31 0.44 12.46
CA GLU A 168 11.19 1.90 12.40
C GLU A 168 11.63 2.46 11.04
N ALA A 169 12.75 1.97 10.49
CA ALA A 169 13.25 2.41 9.19
C ALA A 169 12.26 2.12 8.07
N PHE A 170 11.65 0.94 8.05
CA PHE A 170 10.64 0.61 7.06
C PHE A 170 9.34 1.41 7.25
N ASP A 171 8.95 1.71 8.49
CA ASP A 171 7.72 2.44 8.81
C ASP A 171 7.71 3.84 8.19
N ILE A 172 8.86 4.50 8.14
CA ILE A 172 9.04 5.81 7.49
C ILE A 172 8.66 5.69 6.00
N HIS A 173 9.27 4.75 5.28
CA HIS A 173 9.02 4.55 3.86
C HIS A 173 7.57 4.13 3.56
N LEU A 174 7.00 3.27 4.41
CA LEU A 174 5.61 2.82 4.28
C LEU A 174 4.63 3.97 4.50
N THR A 175 4.88 4.84 5.48
CA THR A 175 4.05 6.01 5.78
C THR A 175 4.08 7.03 4.65
N GLU A 176 5.27 7.34 4.12
CA GLU A 176 5.43 8.21 2.95
C GLU A 176 4.70 7.66 1.73
N TYR A 177 4.83 6.35 1.48
CA TYR A 177 4.15 5.70 0.37
C TYR A 177 2.63 5.73 0.49
N MET A 178 2.10 5.44 1.69
CA MET A 178 0.67 5.50 1.98
C MET A 178 0.11 6.91 1.73
N SER A 179 0.79 7.94 2.23
CA SER A 179 0.42 9.35 2.00
C SER A 179 0.40 9.69 0.51
N GLY A 180 1.39 9.23 -0.25
CA GLY A 180 1.42 9.45 -1.71
C GLY A 180 0.28 8.77 -2.46
N ILE A 181 -0.12 7.55 -2.06
CA ILE A 181 -1.27 6.85 -2.65
C ILE A 181 -2.59 7.55 -2.26
N GLU A 182 -2.70 8.02 -1.02
CA GLU A 182 -3.86 8.76 -0.54
C GLU A 182 -4.04 10.08 -1.29
N ASP A 183 -2.97 10.88 -1.42
CA ASP A 183 -2.98 12.14 -2.17
C ASP A 183 -3.39 11.92 -3.63
N PHE A 184 -2.81 10.90 -4.29
CA PHE A 184 -3.16 10.55 -5.67
C PHE A 184 -4.63 10.16 -5.80
N ARG A 185 -5.13 9.31 -4.89
CA ARG A 185 -6.53 8.88 -4.86
C ARG A 185 -7.47 10.07 -4.63
N GLU A 186 -7.15 10.92 -3.68
CA GLU A 186 -8.04 11.99 -3.25
C GLU A 186 -8.07 13.14 -4.26
N THR A 187 -6.92 13.48 -4.82
CA THR A 187 -6.81 14.34 -6.00
C THR A 187 -7.69 13.83 -7.13
N HIS A 188 -7.55 12.54 -7.49
CA HIS A 188 -8.32 11.97 -8.59
C HIS A 188 -9.82 12.08 -8.31
N ARG A 189 -10.25 11.71 -7.09
CA ARG A 189 -11.65 11.74 -6.67
C ARG A 189 -12.24 13.15 -6.63
N ARG A 190 -11.49 14.15 -6.15
CA ARG A 190 -12.00 15.53 -5.97
C ARG A 190 -11.88 16.38 -7.22
N GLU A 191 -10.80 16.22 -7.97
CA GLU A 191 -10.45 17.14 -9.06
C GLU A 191 -10.78 16.57 -10.45
N LEU A 192 -10.57 15.27 -10.67
CA LEU A 192 -10.64 14.67 -12.01
C LEU A 192 -11.97 13.93 -12.24
N GLN A 193 -12.41 13.13 -11.27
CA GLN A 193 -13.66 12.37 -11.39
C GLN A 193 -14.88 13.25 -11.68
N PRO A 194 -15.09 14.41 -11.02
CA PRO A 194 -16.26 15.24 -11.31
C PRO A 194 -16.25 15.81 -12.74
N ASP A 195 -15.08 16.09 -13.29
CA ASP A 195 -14.96 16.60 -14.67
C ASP A 195 -15.17 15.47 -15.70
N LEU A 196 -14.67 14.27 -15.41
CA LEU A 196 -14.99 13.06 -16.19
C LEU A 196 -16.51 12.79 -16.17
N ASP A 197 -17.14 12.86 -15.00
CA ASP A 197 -18.59 12.63 -14.84
C ASP A 197 -19.40 13.67 -15.63
N ARG A 198 -18.97 14.94 -15.64
CA ARG A 198 -19.59 16.00 -16.46
C ARG A 198 -19.47 15.71 -17.96
N VAL A 199 -18.30 15.27 -18.42
CA VAL A 199 -18.08 14.90 -19.83
C VAL A 199 -18.95 13.71 -20.21
N ILE A 200 -18.95 12.65 -19.40
CA ILE A 200 -19.78 11.46 -19.61
C ILE A 200 -21.26 11.84 -19.67
N LYS A 201 -21.74 12.62 -18.71
CA LYS A 201 -23.14 13.09 -18.68
C LYS A 201 -23.48 13.91 -19.93
N ALA A 202 -22.59 14.80 -20.36
CA ALA A 202 -22.81 15.58 -21.57
C ALA A 202 -22.80 14.70 -22.83
N LEU A 203 -21.94 13.68 -22.92
CA LEU A 203 -21.96 12.71 -24.02
C LEU A 203 -23.28 11.93 -24.07
N ASP A 204 -23.93 11.71 -22.93
CA ASP A 204 -25.22 11.04 -22.85
C ASP A 204 -26.40 11.93 -23.28
N THR A 205 -26.30 13.26 -23.12
CA THR A 205 -27.39 14.21 -23.37
C THR A 205 -27.22 15.08 -24.62
N VAL A 206 -26.00 15.20 -25.16
CA VAL A 206 -25.70 16.09 -26.28
C VAL A 206 -26.52 15.73 -27.52
N GLU A 207 -27.10 16.73 -28.17
CA GLU A 207 -27.78 16.55 -29.44
C GLU A 207 -26.76 16.21 -30.54
N VAL A 208 -26.93 15.04 -31.18
CA VAL A 208 -26.12 14.64 -32.33
C VAL A 208 -26.85 15.03 -33.60
N ARG A 209 -26.15 15.69 -34.53
CA ARG A 209 -26.70 16.13 -35.81
C ARG A 209 -25.98 15.42 -36.94
N LYS A 210 -26.75 14.73 -37.80
CA LYS A 210 -26.21 14.20 -39.06
C LYS A 210 -26.07 15.34 -40.04
N CYS A 211 -24.86 15.67 -40.46
CA CYS A 211 -24.65 16.67 -41.49
C CYS A 211 -25.03 16.06 -42.86
N THR A 212 -26.25 16.30 -43.34
CA THR A 212 -26.75 15.77 -44.63
C THR A 212 -26.20 16.49 -45.86
N LEU A 213 -25.55 17.65 -45.68
CA LEU A 213 -24.96 18.43 -46.77
C LEU A 213 -23.45 18.22 -46.83
N ARG A 214 -23.01 17.17 -47.56
CA ARG A 214 -21.67 17.14 -48.15
C ARG A 214 -21.69 18.06 -49.37
N PHE A 215 -21.29 19.31 -49.21
CA PHE A 215 -21.16 20.22 -50.36
C PHE A 215 -20.11 19.71 -51.35
N GLU A 216 -20.39 19.91 -52.64
CA GLU A 216 -19.44 19.72 -53.76
C GLU A 216 -18.13 20.50 -53.57
N PRO A 217 -17.02 20.10 -54.23
CA PRO A 217 -15.63 20.42 -53.86
C PRO A 217 -15.21 21.89 -53.91
N PHE A 218 -16.10 22.83 -54.25
CA PHE A 218 -15.75 24.21 -54.54
C PHE A 218 -15.78 25.13 -53.29
N TRP A 219 -16.46 24.73 -52.21
CA TRP A 219 -16.50 25.47 -50.94
C TRP A 219 -15.69 24.76 -49.84
N THR A 220 -14.39 24.57 -50.06
CA THR A 220 -13.47 23.89 -49.13
C THR A 220 -13.22 24.61 -47.80
N ASN A 221 -13.87 25.74 -47.53
CA ASN A 221 -13.69 26.52 -46.30
C ASN A 221 -14.88 26.49 -45.32
N CYS A 222 -15.95 25.74 -45.59
CA CYS A 222 -16.99 25.50 -44.60
C CYS A 222 -16.57 24.39 -43.61
N ARG A 223 -15.56 24.67 -42.78
CA ARG A 223 -15.19 23.86 -41.60
C ARG A 223 -16.28 24.00 -40.51
N LYS A 224 -17.45 23.41 -40.74
CA LYS A 224 -18.46 23.16 -39.72
C LYS A 224 -18.98 21.75 -39.91
N ALA A 225 -18.33 20.78 -39.30
CA ALA A 225 -18.95 19.50 -39.05
C ALA A 225 -19.54 19.60 -37.63
N THR A 226 -20.85 19.57 -37.54
CA THR A 226 -21.58 19.46 -36.28
C THR A 226 -21.17 18.19 -35.54
N PHE A 227 -21.31 18.16 -34.23
CA PHE A 227 -21.04 16.97 -33.41
C PHE A 227 -21.88 15.75 -33.89
N GLU A 228 -21.20 14.70 -34.35
CA GLU A 228 -21.83 13.48 -34.89
C GLU A 228 -21.75 12.29 -33.92
N GLU A 229 -22.43 11.18 -34.25
CA GLU A 229 -22.43 9.97 -33.39
C GLU A 229 -21.03 9.34 -33.30
N GLU A 230 -20.25 9.39 -34.39
CA GLU A 230 -18.88 8.89 -34.41
C GLU A 230 -17.98 9.67 -33.41
N ASP A 231 -18.11 11.00 -33.34
CA ASP A 231 -17.39 11.80 -32.35
C ASP A 231 -17.81 11.42 -30.93
N ARG A 232 -19.11 11.17 -30.70
CA ARG A 232 -19.61 10.71 -29.40
C ARG A 232 -19.01 9.37 -29.00
N GLU A 233 -18.98 8.39 -29.91
CA GLU A 233 -18.41 7.07 -29.66
C GLU A 233 -16.91 7.15 -29.38
N GLN A 234 -16.16 7.93 -30.18
CA GLN A 234 -14.73 8.16 -29.95
C GLN A 234 -14.48 8.80 -28.57
N LEU A 235 -15.20 9.87 -28.22
CA LEU A 235 -15.05 10.51 -26.91
C LEU A 235 -15.49 9.59 -25.76
N ARG A 236 -16.52 8.76 -25.93
CA ARG A 236 -16.90 7.75 -24.95
C ARG A 236 -15.81 6.68 -24.76
N ALA A 237 -15.17 6.25 -25.84
CA ALA A 237 -14.04 5.32 -25.73
C ALA A 237 -12.87 5.94 -24.96
N LEU A 238 -12.63 7.25 -25.13
CA LEU A 238 -11.56 7.98 -24.45
C LEU A 238 -11.86 8.24 -22.96
N PHE A 239 -13.08 8.70 -22.64
CA PHE A 239 -13.44 9.18 -21.30
C PHE A 239 -14.34 8.24 -20.50
N GLY A 240 -14.85 7.17 -21.11
CA GLY A 240 -15.80 6.22 -20.49
C GLY A 240 -15.18 5.24 -19.50
N VAL A 241 -13.92 5.41 -19.12
CA VAL A 241 -13.29 4.56 -18.10
C VAL A 241 -13.83 4.94 -16.72
N ARG A 242 -14.68 4.08 -16.17
CA ARG A 242 -15.21 4.20 -14.80
C ARG A 242 -14.46 3.28 -13.85
N ASP A 243 -14.57 3.56 -12.56
CA ASP A 243 -14.16 2.70 -11.45
C ASP A 243 -12.68 2.30 -11.45
N LEU A 244 -11.80 3.29 -11.40
CA LEU A 244 -10.40 3.05 -11.06
C LEU A 244 -10.34 2.43 -9.66
N GLN A 245 -9.75 1.23 -9.55
CA GLN A 245 -9.56 0.52 -8.28
C GLN A 245 -8.48 1.16 -7.39
N LEU A 246 -8.46 2.50 -7.30
CA LEU A 246 -7.64 3.28 -6.38
C LEU A 246 -7.94 2.90 -4.93
N ALA A 247 -9.20 2.61 -4.62
CA ALA A 247 -9.61 2.10 -3.30
C ALA A 247 -9.00 0.72 -3.02
N GLY A 248 -8.81 -0.11 -4.05
CA GLY A 248 -8.16 -1.41 -3.96
C GLY A 248 -6.68 -1.29 -3.58
N VAL A 249 -5.92 -0.43 -4.28
CA VAL A 249 -4.49 -0.20 -3.95
C VAL A 249 -4.36 0.42 -2.56
N HIS A 250 -5.05 1.53 -2.30
CA HIS A 250 -5.00 2.22 -1.00
C HIS A 250 -5.36 1.28 0.15
N GLY A 251 -6.47 0.54 0.06
CA GLY A 251 -6.93 -0.32 1.13
C GLY A 251 -5.99 -1.49 1.45
N ASN A 252 -5.18 -1.95 0.49
CA ASN A 252 -4.13 -2.95 0.76
C ASN A 252 -2.94 -2.32 1.49
N ILE A 253 -2.48 -1.15 1.04
CA ILE A 253 -1.35 -0.44 1.66
C ILE A 253 -1.71 0.04 3.07
N GLU A 254 -2.92 0.54 3.29
CA GLU A 254 -3.42 0.96 4.62
C GLU A 254 -3.44 -0.20 5.63
N LYS A 255 -3.80 -1.41 5.18
CA LYS A 255 -3.77 -2.60 6.05
C LYS A 255 -2.35 -3.04 6.37
N LEU A 256 -1.45 -2.98 5.40
CA LEU A 256 -0.02 -3.21 5.64
C LEU A 256 0.51 -2.20 6.65
N HIS A 257 0.20 -0.92 6.48
CA HIS A 257 0.56 0.17 7.42
C HIS A 257 0.03 -0.10 8.83
N THR A 258 -1.25 -0.42 8.95
CA THR A 258 -1.87 -0.74 10.25
C THR A 258 -1.22 -1.95 10.92
N ALA A 259 -0.91 -3.01 10.15
CA ALA A 259 -0.20 -4.17 10.68
C ALA A 259 1.22 -3.81 11.11
N TRP A 260 1.92 -2.96 10.34
CA TRP A 260 3.26 -2.51 10.64
C TRP A 260 3.36 -1.67 11.91
N GLN A 261 2.39 -0.77 12.14
CA GLN A 261 2.29 -0.01 13.39
C GLN A 261 2.13 -0.93 14.61
N ALA A 262 1.37 -2.03 14.48
CA ALA A 262 1.22 -3.01 15.55
C ALA A 262 2.51 -3.79 15.81
N ILE A 263 3.27 -4.12 14.76
CA ILE A 263 4.61 -4.72 14.86
C ILE A 263 5.56 -3.76 15.57
N GLY A 264 5.60 -2.48 15.18
CA GLY A 264 6.41 -1.45 15.83
C GLY A 264 6.12 -1.35 17.32
N THR A 265 4.83 -1.29 17.68
CA THR A 265 4.38 -1.29 19.09
C THR A 265 4.86 -2.55 19.83
N TYR A 266 4.75 -3.73 19.21
CA TYR A 266 5.22 -4.96 19.81
C TYR A 266 6.74 -4.95 20.07
N VAL A 267 7.54 -4.55 19.08
CA VAL A 267 9.01 -4.56 19.21
C VAL A 267 9.48 -3.53 20.23
N GLU A 268 8.81 -2.38 20.33
CA GLU A 268 9.02 -1.40 21.40
C GLU A 268 8.71 -1.99 22.78
N SER A 269 7.54 -2.61 22.95
CA SER A 269 7.18 -3.29 24.21
C SER A 269 8.13 -4.44 24.54
N ALA A 270 8.59 -5.20 23.55
CA ALA A 270 9.53 -6.30 23.71
C ALA A 270 10.90 -5.81 24.21
N HIS A 271 11.40 -4.71 23.65
CA HIS A 271 12.63 -4.06 24.11
C HIS A 271 12.49 -3.55 25.56
N ASN A 272 11.41 -2.84 25.85
CA ASN A 272 11.17 -2.25 27.15
C ASN A 272 10.95 -3.31 28.25
N HIS A 273 10.37 -4.45 27.89
CA HIS A 273 10.25 -5.59 28.79
C HIS A 273 11.61 -6.23 29.01
N LEU A 274 12.28 -6.68 27.95
CA LEU A 274 13.52 -7.46 28.05
C LEU A 274 14.66 -6.69 28.74
N SER A 275 14.76 -5.38 28.53
CA SER A 275 15.76 -4.52 29.19
C SER A 275 15.63 -4.44 30.71
N LYS A 276 14.46 -4.81 31.25
CA LYS A 276 14.17 -4.77 32.70
C LYS A 276 14.09 -6.15 33.34
N VAL A 277 14.16 -7.21 32.54
CA VAL A 277 14.05 -8.59 33.00
C VAL A 277 15.20 -8.91 33.96
N LYS A 278 14.85 -9.32 35.18
CA LYS A 278 15.82 -9.79 36.18
C LYS A 278 15.51 -11.19 36.68
N ARG A 279 14.35 -11.73 36.30
CA ARG A 279 13.85 -12.99 36.82
C ARG A 279 13.49 -13.98 35.73
N GLN A 280 13.57 -15.26 36.09
CA GLN A 280 13.34 -16.37 35.20
C GLN A 280 11.92 -16.33 34.60
N ARG A 281 10.89 -16.06 35.41
CA ARG A 281 9.52 -16.04 34.92
C ARG A 281 9.28 -14.95 33.89
N GLU A 282 9.86 -13.77 34.11
CA GLU A 282 9.76 -12.62 33.20
C GLU A 282 10.44 -12.91 31.85
N LEU A 283 11.59 -13.58 31.88
CA LEU A 283 12.31 -14.03 30.68
C LEU A 283 11.55 -15.12 29.92
N ALA A 284 10.96 -16.07 30.65
CA ALA A 284 10.15 -17.13 30.06
C ALA A 284 8.90 -16.55 29.37
N LEU A 285 8.21 -15.60 30.01
CA LEU A 285 7.09 -14.87 29.41
C LEU A 285 7.51 -14.10 28.15
N PHE A 286 8.67 -13.44 28.18
CA PHE A 286 9.23 -12.81 26.98
C PHE A 286 9.38 -13.81 25.85
N MET A 287 9.99 -14.98 26.10
CA MET A 287 10.21 -16.00 25.07
C MET A 287 8.91 -16.57 24.50
N VAL A 288 7.86 -16.72 25.33
CA VAL A 288 6.51 -17.11 24.88
C VAL A 288 5.95 -16.09 23.89
N TYR A 289 5.96 -14.79 24.24
CA TYR A 289 5.46 -13.75 23.35
C TYR A 289 6.34 -13.57 22.11
N PHE A 290 7.65 -13.75 22.23
CA PHE A 290 8.58 -13.73 21.11
C PHE A 290 8.31 -14.86 20.12
N LYS A 291 7.99 -16.06 20.60
CA LYS A 291 7.55 -17.18 19.73
C LYS A 291 6.27 -16.84 18.96
N ILE A 292 5.29 -16.19 19.60
CA ILE A 292 4.07 -15.71 18.93
C ILE A 292 4.43 -14.70 17.83
N PHE A 293 5.30 -13.74 18.13
CA PHE A 293 5.81 -12.78 17.15
C PHE A 293 6.41 -13.44 15.92
N LEU A 294 7.26 -14.45 16.10
CA LEU A 294 7.86 -15.16 14.96
C LEU A 294 6.83 -15.91 14.13
N GLY A 295 5.79 -16.46 14.77
CA GLY A 295 4.66 -17.05 14.07
C GLY A 295 3.94 -16.05 13.16
N GLN A 296 3.72 -14.82 13.65
CA GLN A 296 3.11 -13.74 12.87
C GLN A 296 4.06 -13.21 11.78
N TRP A 297 5.35 -13.08 12.07
CA TRP A 297 6.36 -12.58 11.13
C TRP A 297 6.51 -13.45 9.88
N LYS A 298 6.41 -14.78 10.03
CA LYS A 298 6.40 -15.70 8.87
C LYS A 298 5.28 -15.36 7.89
N GLN A 299 4.13 -14.93 8.40
CA GLN A 299 3.02 -14.52 7.54
C GLN A 299 3.39 -13.23 6.80
N VAL A 300 3.94 -12.22 7.50
CA VAL A 300 4.40 -10.96 6.89
C VAL A 300 5.35 -11.20 5.70
N ALA A 301 6.28 -12.16 5.81
CA ALA A 301 7.16 -12.53 4.71
C ALA A 301 6.40 -13.06 3.47
N VAL A 302 5.34 -13.85 3.66
CA VAL A 302 4.47 -14.31 2.56
C VAL A 302 3.75 -13.13 1.91
N HIS A 303 3.29 -12.15 2.71
CA HIS A 303 2.64 -10.96 2.17
C HIS A 303 3.63 -10.07 1.40
N ALA A 304 4.87 -9.93 1.87
CA ALA A 304 5.94 -9.21 1.19
C ALA A 304 6.19 -9.74 -0.22
N GLN A 305 6.21 -11.06 -0.37
CA GLN A 305 6.36 -11.71 -1.66
C GLN A 305 5.20 -11.40 -2.61
N ARG A 306 3.96 -11.40 -2.11
CA ARG A 306 2.77 -11.04 -2.91
C ARG A 306 2.77 -9.58 -3.32
N LEU A 307 3.19 -8.69 -2.42
CA LEU A 307 3.35 -7.26 -2.71
C LEU A 307 4.37 -7.08 -3.86
N ARG A 308 5.49 -7.80 -3.79
CA ARG A 308 6.50 -7.79 -4.86
C ARG A 308 5.96 -8.28 -6.19
N GLU A 309 5.16 -9.35 -6.18
CA GLU A 309 4.51 -9.88 -7.39
C GLU A 309 3.43 -8.96 -7.97
N ALA A 310 2.82 -8.11 -7.14
CA ALA A 310 1.83 -7.14 -7.57
C ALA A 310 2.44 -5.92 -8.26
N PHE A 311 3.66 -5.53 -7.86
CA PHE A 311 4.39 -4.38 -8.40
C PHE A 311 5.50 -4.74 -9.40
N ALA A 312 5.74 -6.04 -9.65
CA ALA A 312 6.56 -6.52 -10.76
C ALA A 312 5.84 -6.22 -12.08
#